data_AF-A0A6G1GUF4-F1
#
_entry.id   AF-A0A6G1GUF4-F1
#
_cell.length_a   1.000
_cell.length_b   1.000
_cell.length_c   1.000
_cell.angle_alpha   90.00
_cell.angle_beta   90.00
_cell.angle_gamma   90.00
#
_symmetry.space_group_name_H-M   'P 1'
#
loop_
_entity.id
_entity.type
_entity.pdbx_description
1 polymer ?
#
loop_
_entity_poly.entity_id
_entity_poly.type
_entity_poly.pdbx_seq_one_letter_code
_entity_poly.pdbx_strand_id
1 'polypeptide(L)' 'MPQTSTASSTPRQRLSLYSHSSLGHDVSAALKASSPLSIRTNDIQETPAPPPSPVDF' A
#
# COMPACT_ATOMS: atom_id res chain seq x y z
N MET A 1 28.58 -17.72 16.02
CA MET A 1 28.29 -16.35 15.54
C MET A 1 27.21 -16.46 14.47
N PRO A 2 26.03 -15.83 14.61
CA PRO A 2 25.08 -15.74 13.51
C PRO A 2 25.68 -14.82 12.42
N GLN A 3 25.73 -15.32 11.19
CA GLN A 3 26.27 -14.59 10.06
C GLN A 3 25.27 -13.51 9.63
N THR A 4 25.60 -12.24 9.84
CA THR A 4 24.83 -11.12 9.29
C THR A 4 25.22 -10.95 7.82
N SER A 5 24.47 -11.60 6.94
CA SER A 5 24.57 -11.39 5.49
C SER A 5 24.24 -9.93 5.18
N THR A 6 25.25 -9.17 4.74
CA THR A 6 25.07 -7.81 4.21
C THR A 6 24.41 -7.89 2.84
N ALA A 7 23.10 -8.12 2.82
CA ALA A 7 22.32 -8.09 1.61
C ALA A 7 22.31 -6.67 1.04
N SER A 8 22.88 -6.50 -0.15
CA SER A 8 22.77 -5.30 -0.97
C SER A 8 21.30 -4.94 -1.13
N SER A 9 20.89 -3.80 -0.57
CA SER A 9 19.52 -3.28 -0.56
C SER A 9 19.09 -2.91 -1.98
N THR A 10 18.74 -3.92 -2.78
CA THR A 10 18.05 -3.69 -4.04
C THR A 10 16.58 -3.35 -3.77
N PRO A 11 15.96 -2.44 -4.53
CA PRO A 11 14.61 -1.93 -4.23
C PRO A 11 13.48 -2.98 -4.30
N ARG A 12 13.77 -4.24 -4.65
CA ARG A 12 12.80 -5.35 -4.74
C ARG A 12 13.14 -6.55 -3.83
N GLN A 13 14.11 -6.44 -2.94
CA GLN A 13 14.45 -7.55 -2.07
C GLN A 13 13.39 -7.74 -0.97
N ARG A 14 12.62 -8.83 -1.06
CA ARG A 14 11.70 -9.25 0.01
C ARG A 14 12.49 -9.98 1.09
N LEU A 15 12.57 -9.36 2.26
CA LEU A 15 13.14 -9.98 3.46
C LEU A 15 12.13 -10.97 4.07
N SER A 16 12.62 -12.07 4.63
CA SER A 16 11.80 -13.07 5.33
C SER A 16 11.74 -12.80 6.83
N LEU A 17 10.55 -12.94 7.43
CA LEU A 17 10.35 -12.81 8.88
C LEU A 17 11.10 -13.88 9.68
N TYR A 18 11.34 -15.06 9.10
CA TYR A 18 12.04 -16.16 9.78
C TYR A 18 13.53 -15.86 9.98
N SER A 19 14.16 -15.18 9.01
CA SER A 19 15.58 -14.83 9.05
C SER A 19 15.84 -13.47 9.69
N HIS A 20 14.83 -12.60 9.77
CA HIS A 20 14.95 -11.23 10.26
C HIS A 20 13.87 -10.94 11.31
N SER A 21 14.15 -11.22 12.58
CA SER A 21 13.17 -11.08 13.67
C SER A 21 12.69 -9.64 13.89
N SER A 22 13.51 -8.62 13.59
CA SER A 22 13.12 -7.21 13.65
C SER A 22 12.10 -6.81 12.58
N LEU A 23 12.07 -7.53 11.45
CA LEU A 23 11.17 -7.23 10.32
C LEU A 23 9.69 -7.34 10.72
N GLY A 24 9.35 -8.18 11.71
CA GLY A 24 7.97 -8.30 12.20
C GLY A 24 7.46 -7.02 12.87
N HIS A 25 8.33 -6.30 13.58
CA HIS A 25 8.00 -5.01 14.17
C HIS A 25 7.73 -3.97 13.08
N ASP A 26 8.63 -3.89 12.09
CA ASP A 26 8.55 -2.93 10.98
C ASP A 26 7.30 -3.16 10.12
N VAL A 27 6.99 -4.41 9.78
CA VAL A 27 5.77 -4.76 9.03
C VAL A 27 4.51 -4.40 9.82
N SER A 28 4.50 -4.69 11.13
CA SER A 28 3.38 -4.36 11.99
C SER A 28 3.20 -2.85 12.17
N ALA A 29 4.30 -2.10 12.23
CA ALA A 29 4.29 -0.64 12.31
C ALA A 29 3.83 -0.04 10.97
N ALA A 30 4.33 -0.53 9.84
CA ALA A 30 3.92 -0.11 8.51
C ALA A 30 2.44 -0.39 8.25
N LEU A 31 1.89 -1.53 8.69
CA LEU A 31 0.46 -1.83 8.58
C LEU A 31 -0.39 -0.88 9.47
N LYS A 32 0.08 -0.56 10.68
CA LYS A 32 -0.61 0.40 11.55
C LYS A 32 -0.54 1.84 11.02
N ALA A 33 0.59 2.21 10.44
CA ALA A 33 0.84 3.52 9.84
C ALA A 33 0.22 3.64 8.44
N SER A 34 -0.02 2.53 7.74
CA SER A 34 -0.90 2.51 6.59
C SER A 34 -2.30 2.79 7.08
N SER A 35 -2.63 4.08 7.12
CA SER A 35 -3.94 4.61 7.48
C SER A 35 -5.04 3.78 6.79
N PRO A 36 -6.17 3.50 7.46
CA PRO A 36 -7.22 2.69 6.86
C PRO A 36 -7.67 3.33 5.54
N LEU A 37 -8.20 2.46 4.68
CA LEU A 37 -8.94 2.70 3.44
C LEU A 37 -9.92 3.91 3.43
N SER A 38 -10.11 4.60 4.56
CA SER A 38 -10.89 5.82 4.78
C SER A 38 -10.55 6.97 3.82
N ILE A 39 -9.28 7.15 3.42
CA ILE A 39 -8.91 8.18 2.41
C ILE A 39 -9.46 7.82 1.02
N ARG A 40 -9.76 6.54 0.74
CA ARG A 40 -10.26 6.08 -0.56
C ARG A 40 -11.77 5.87 -0.63
N THR A 41 -12.45 5.75 0.51
CA THR A 41 -13.89 5.37 0.53
C THR A 41 -14.83 6.49 0.98
N ASN A 42 -14.35 7.52 1.67
CA ASN A 42 -15.23 8.58 2.20
C ASN A 42 -15.35 9.83 1.31
N ASP A 43 -14.53 9.97 0.27
CA ASP A 43 -14.49 11.14 -0.63
C ASP A 43 -14.89 10.79 -2.08
N ILE A 44 -15.68 9.73 -2.26
CA ILE A 44 -16.31 9.45 -3.55
C ILE A 44 -17.57 10.32 -3.60
N GLN A 45 -17.40 11.60 -3.92
CA GLN A 45 -18.51 12.46 -4.33
C GLN A 45 -19.12 11.85 -5.61
N GLU A 46 -20.40 11.46 -5.55
CA GLU A 46 -21.13 11.03 -6.72
C GLU A 46 -21.02 12.12 -7.79
N THR A 47 -20.39 11.80 -8.91
CA THR A 47 -20.32 12.72 -10.05
C THR A 47 -21.62 12.57 -10.84
N PRO A 48 -22.45 13.62 -10.99
CA PRO A 48 -23.69 13.52 -11.74
C PRO A 48 -23.41 13.05 -13.17
N ALA A 49 -24.28 12.20 -13.70
CA ALA A 49 -24.16 11.71 -15.07
C ALA A 49 -24.22 12.88 -16.08
N PRO A 50 -23.45 12.82 -17.19
CA PRO A 50 -23.51 13.84 -18.23
C PRO A 50 -24.91 13.90 -18.88
N PRO A 51 -25.34 15.07 -19.38
CA PRO A 51 -26.63 15.20 -20.07
C PRO A 51 -26.66 14.35 -21.34
N PRO A 52 -27.85 13.89 -21.79
CA PRO A 52 -27.98 13.17 -23.05
C PRO A 52 -27.58 14.06 -24.23
N SER A 53 -26.98 13.45 -25.26
CA SER A 53 -26.61 14.16 -26.48
C SER A 53 -27.84 14.78 -27.16
N PRO A 54 -27.70 15.97 -27.81
CA PRO A 54 -28.76 16.53 -28.63
C PRO A 54 -29.22 15.54 -29.70
N VAL A 55 -30.54 15.45 -29.93
CA VAL A 55 -31.11 14.76 -31.08
C VAL A 55 -31.14 15.74 -32.24
N ASP A 56 -30.51 15.39 -33.36
CA ASP A 56 -30.67 16.11 -34.61
C ASP A 56 -32.04 15.77 -35.22
N PHE A 57 -32.90 16.78 -35.37
CA PHE A 57 -34.15 16.72 -36.12
C PHE A 57 -34.01 17.47 -37.45
#